data_AF-A0A534E3M1-F1
#
_entry.id   AF-A0A534E3M1-F1
#
_cell.length_a   1.000
_cell.length_b   1.000
_cell.length_c   1.000
_cell.angle_alpha   90.00
_cell.angle_beta   90.00
_cell.angle_gamma   90.00
#
_symmetry.space_group_name_H-M   'P 1'
#
loop_
_entity.id
_entity.type
_entity.pdbx_description
1 polymer ?
#
loop_
_entity_poly.entity_id
_entity_poly.type
_entity_poly.pdbx_seq_one_letter_code
_entity_poly.pdbx_strand_id
1 'polypeptide(L)'
;MRLKFADCVLDLRARQLERQGENLPLEPKVYELLEALIKRRPAVVTNIELDELLWPQVYVARTSLTRLVSELRAALGDTPQASHIIRTVYKTGYSFCADVICMPATAASPATIELVWKKQFLPLPDGEHLAGRDAECSLVIDASTVSRRHARITIVSGAATIEDLDSTNGTQVNGSRISGPTRISPGDELLLGSEVLQVRRRNASAHTVKVEDDSKIGEKVPRK
;
A
#
# COMPACT_ATOMS: atom_id res chain seq x y z
N MET A 1 -3.46 3.61 4.81
CA MET A 1 -3.85 4.96 4.37
C MET A 1 -2.93 5.92 5.10
N ARG A 2 -2.22 6.80 4.37
CA ARG A 2 -1.33 7.79 5.00
C ARG A 2 -2.01 9.14 5.03
N LEU A 3 -1.92 9.81 6.16
CA LEU A 3 -2.54 11.10 6.41
C LEU A 3 -1.44 12.09 6.79
N LYS A 4 -1.28 13.17 6.03
CA LYS A 4 -0.39 14.27 6.40
C LYS A 4 -1.19 15.39 7.04
N PHE A 5 -0.69 15.89 8.15
CA PHE A 5 -1.22 17.05 8.86
C PHE A 5 -0.07 17.77 9.55
N ALA A 6 -0.07 19.10 9.52
CA ALA A 6 1.07 19.90 10.01
C ALA A 6 2.42 19.36 9.49
N ASP A 7 3.39 19.12 10.39
CA ASP A 7 4.70 18.52 10.16
C ASP A 7 4.72 16.99 10.40
N CYS A 8 3.54 16.36 10.52
CA CYS A 8 3.38 14.95 10.82
C CYS A 8 2.80 14.14 9.65
N VAL A 9 3.17 12.86 9.57
CA VAL A 9 2.57 11.87 8.68
C VAL A 9 2.19 10.63 9.46
N LEU A 10 0.89 10.31 9.48
CA LEU A 10 0.35 9.13 10.15
C LEU A 10 0.07 8.02 9.12
N ASP A 11 0.67 6.86 9.30
CA ASP A 11 0.34 5.64 8.56
C ASP A 11 -0.57 4.73 9.38
N LEU A 12 -1.85 4.70 8.99
CA LEU A 12 -2.86 3.89 9.69
C LEU A 12 -2.69 2.37 9.48
N ARG A 13 -1.98 1.92 8.43
CA ARG A 13 -1.71 0.49 8.23
C ARG A 13 -0.51 0.05 9.05
N ALA A 14 0.56 0.81 9.01
CA ALA A 14 1.78 0.50 9.77
C ALA A 14 1.66 0.85 11.26
N ARG A 15 0.61 1.58 11.66
CA ARG A 15 0.43 2.16 13.00
C ARG A 15 1.65 2.97 13.44
N GLN A 16 2.12 3.83 12.54
CA GLN A 16 3.32 4.65 12.73
C GLN A 16 3.01 6.13 12.54
N LEU A 17 3.64 6.96 13.35
CA LEU A 17 3.61 8.40 13.22
C LEU A 17 5.04 8.86 12.89
N GLU A 18 5.18 9.66 11.84
CA GLU A 18 6.42 10.34 11.51
C GLU A 18 6.25 11.83 11.78
N ARG A 19 7.29 12.50 12.30
CA ARG A 19 7.34 13.95 12.45
C ARG A 19 8.63 14.47 11.80
N GLN A 20 8.52 15.42 10.88
CA GLN A 20 9.65 15.95 10.11
C GLN A 20 10.47 14.87 9.37
N GLY A 21 9.87 13.72 9.06
CA GLY A 21 10.51 12.59 8.39
C GLY A 21 11.16 11.57 9.32
N GLU A 22 11.20 11.81 10.64
CA GLU A 22 11.66 10.84 11.62
C GLU A 22 10.50 10.02 12.20
N ASN A 23 10.68 8.71 12.36
CA ASN A 23 9.69 7.85 12.98
C ASN A 23 9.60 8.16 14.48
N LEU A 24 8.41 8.57 14.93
CA LEU A 24 8.12 8.93 16.30
C LEU A 24 7.27 7.82 16.93
N PRO A 25 7.88 6.95 17.76
CA PRO A 25 7.14 5.89 18.43
C PRO A 25 6.17 6.51 19.44
N LEU A 26 4.90 6.09 19.38
CA LEU A 26 3.86 6.48 20.32
C LEU A 26 3.49 5.31 21.22
N GLU A 27 3.15 5.60 22.48
CA GLU A 27 2.48 4.63 23.35
C GLU A 27 1.18 4.15 22.65
N PRO A 28 0.83 2.85 22.71
CA PRO A 28 -0.36 2.32 22.03
C PRO A 28 -1.65 3.10 22.30
N LYS A 29 -1.83 3.56 23.55
CA LYS A 29 -3.00 4.34 23.97
C LYS A 29 -3.03 5.75 23.39
N VAL A 30 -1.86 6.38 23.27
CA VAL A 30 -1.71 7.71 22.66
C VAL A 30 -2.01 7.62 21.16
N TYR A 31 -1.55 6.55 20.51
CA TYR A 31 -1.89 6.28 19.11
C TYR A 31 -3.39 6.07 18.90
N GLU A 32 -4.04 5.26 19.75
CA GLU A 32 -5.49 5.03 19.67
C GLU A 32 -6.29 6.31 19.86
N LEU A 33 -5.86 7.20 20.77
CA LEU A 33 -6.46 8.51 20.95
C LEU A 33 -6.32 9.37 19.68
N LEU A 34 -5.13 9.43 19.09
CA LEU A 34 -4.90 10.15 17.83
C LEU A 34 -5.80 9.62 16.71
N GLU A 35 -5.86 8.30 16.56
CA GLU A 35 -6.67 7.65 15.55
C GLU A 35 -8.17 7.95 15.73
N ALA A 36 -8.68 7.89 16.98
CA ALA A 36 -10.08 8.20 17.29
C ALA A 36 -10.43 9.66 16.94
N LEU A 37 -9.57 10.60 17.30
CA LEU A 37 -9.77 12.03 17.01
C LEU A 37 -9.73 12.31 15.51
N ILE A 38 -8.77 11.73 14.77
CA ILE A 38 -8.65 11.91 13.32
C ILE A 38 -9.83 11.30 12.56
N LYS A 39 -10.35 10.13 12.97
CA LYS A 39 -11.50 9.49 12.32
C LYS A 39 -12.79 10.30 12.43
N ARG A 40 -12.92 11.09 13.50
CA ARG A 40 -14.11 11.91 13.78
C ARG A 40 -13.94 13.38 13.35
N ARG A 41 -12.80 13.77 12.79
CA ARG A 41 -12.52 15.15 12.38
C ARG A 41 -13.59 15.71 11.42
N PRO A 42 -13.96 17.00 11.54
CA PRO A 42 -13.56 17.96 12.57
C PRO A 42 -14.46 17.92 13.83
N ALA A 43 -15.34 16.93 13.97
CA ALA A 43 -16.29 16.86 15.06
C ALA A 43 -15.60 16.68 16.43
N VAL A 44 -16.30 17.10 17.49
CA VAL A 44 -15.86 16.90 18.87
C VAL A 44 -16.12 15.45 19.25
N VAL A 45 -15.10 14.77 19.77
CA VAL A 45 -15.24 13.48 20.45
C VAL A 45 -15.34 13.76 21.94
N THR A 46 -16.44 13.34 22.54
CA THR A 46 -16.73 13.61 23.96
C THR A 46 -15.82 12.80 24.87
N ASN A 47 -15.67 13.23 26.12
CA ASN A 47 -14.90 12.49 27.12
C ASN A 47 -15.45 11.07 27.31
N ILE A 48 -16.78 10.91 27.28
CA ILE A 48 -17.44 9.59 27.43
C ILE A 48 -17.09 8.68 26.25
N GLU A 49 -17.20 9.18 25.02
CA GLU A 49 -16.82 8.40 23.83
C GLU A 49 -15.33 8.03 23.83
N LEU A 50 -14.46 8.94 24.26
CA LEU A 50 -13.02 8.65 24.36
C LEU A 50 -12.74 7.59 25.43
N ASP A 51 -13.42 7.66 26.58
CA ASP A 51 -13.26 6.67 27.64
C ASP A 51 -13.73 5.28 27.16
N GLU A 52 -14.87 5.20 26.44
CA GLU A 52 -15.39 3.94 25.88
C GLU A 52 -14.51 3.36 24.76
N LEU A 53 -13.98 4.21 23.88
CA LEU A 53 -13.14 3.79 22.75
C LEU A 53 -11.75 3.35 23.21
N LEU A 54 -11.17 4.07 24.18
CA LEU A 54 -9.83 3.79 24.68
C LEU A 54 -9.88 2.67 25.72
N TRP A 55 -10.75 2.71 26.71
CA TRP A 55 -10.73 1.76 27.81
C TRP A 55 -12.03 0.96 27.88
N PRO A 56 -12.28 0.06 26.90
CA PRO A 56 -13.46 -0.79 26.95
C PRO A 56 -13.39 -1.65 28.21
N GLN A 57 -14.41 -1.56 29.06
CA GLN A 57 -14.55 -2.34 30.29
C GLN A 57 -13.52 -2.03 31.40
N VAL A 58 -12.79 -0.90 31.33
CA VAL A 58 -11.85 -0.50 32.37
C VAL A 58 -12.18 0.90 32.89
N TYR A 59 -12.42 1.01 34.19
CA TYR A 59 -12.65 2.32 34.82
C TYR A 59 -11.32 3.03 35.07
N VAL A 60 -11.10 4.15 34.40
CA VAL A 60 -9.91 4.99 34.59
C VAL A 60 -10.30 6.35 35.17
N ALA A 61 -9.41 6.94 35.95
CA ALA A 61 -9.61 8.31 36.42
C ALA A 61 -9.49 9.31 35.26
N ARG A 62 -10.19 10.45 35.36
CA ARG A 62 -10.18 11.51 34.34
C ARG A 62 -8.79 12.09 34.05
N THR A 63 -7.86 11.94 34.99
CA THR A 63 -6.46 12.32 34.84
C THR A 63 -5.75 11.50 33.76
N SER A 64 -6.18 10.26 33.50
CA SER A 64 -5.61 9.39 32.47
C SER A 64 -5.79 9.96 31.07
N LEU A 65 -7.01 10.37 30.71
CA LEU A 65 -7.27 11.01 29.42
C LEU A 65 -6.50 12.32 29.29
N THR A 66 -6.44 13.11 30.36
CA THR A 66 -5.68 14.38 30.37
C THR A 66 -4.18 14.16 30.16
N ARG A 67 -3.61 13.11 30.76
CA ARG A 67 -2.22 12.68 30.55
C ARG A 67 -1.98 12.28 29.10
N LEU A 68 -2.83 11.41 28.53
CA LEU A 68 -2.69 10.98 27.13
C LEU A 68 -2.77 12.14 26.15
N VAL A 69 -3.71 13.07 26.35
CA VAL A 69 -3.82 14.27 25.50
C VAL A 69 -2.56 15.14 25.62
N SER A 70 -1.99 15.26 26.82
CA SER A 70 -0.76 16.05 27.02
C SER A 70 0.44 15.40 26.34
N GLU A 71 0.58 14.08 26.43
CA GLU A 71 1.62 13.31 25.73
C GLU A 71 1.44 13.38 24.21
N LEU A 72 0.20 13.24 23.73
CA LEU A 72 -0.11 13.37 22.31
C LEU A 72 0.26 14.76 21.78
N ARG A 73 -0.11 15.83 22.51
CA ARG A 73 0.26 17.20 22.16
C ARG A 73 1.78 17.37 22.08
N ALA A 74 2.51 16.88 23.08
CA ALA A 74 3.97 16.95 23.09
C ALA A 74 4.58 16.23 21.87
N ALA A 75 4.09 15.03 21.54
CA ALA A 75 4.55 14.27 20.38
C ALA A 75 4.27 14.97 19.05
N LEU A 76 3.14 15.67 18.93
CA LEU A 76 2.74 16.41 17.73
C LEU A 76 3.34 17.82 17.67
N GLY A 77 4.10 18.26 18.69
CA GLY A 77 4.58 19.63 18.79
C GLY A 77 3.47 20.67 18.99
N ASP A 78 2.30 20.23 19.46
CA ASP A 78 1.12 21.06 19.70
C ASP A 78 1.09 21.55 21.16
N THR A 79 0.47 22.70 21.41
CA THR A 79 0.31 23.24 22.78
C THR A 79 -1.14 23.65 23.07
N PRO A 80 -1.56 23.68 24.34
CA PRO A 80 -2.89 24.18 24.70
C PRO A 80 -3.15 25.65 24.29
N GLN A 81 -2.09 26.46 24.20
CA GLN A 81 -2.17 27.87 23.83
C GLN A 81 -2.16 28.08 22.31
N ALA A 82 -1.43 27.25 21.58
CA ALA A 82 -1.35 27.26 20.11
C ALA A 82 -1.97 25.97 19.54
N SER A 83 -3.19 25.62 19.96
CA SER A 83 -3.88 24.37 19.62
C SER A 83 -4.28 24.29 18.15
N HIS A 84 -3.30 24.11 17.27
CA HIS A 84 -3.48 24.01 15.83
C HIS A 84 -3.90 22.61 15.40
N ILE A 85 -3.61 21.59 16.23
CA ILE A 85 -3.89 20.19 15.89
C ILE A 85 -5.02 19.62 16.76
N ILE A 86 -4.93 19.77 18.08
CA ILE A 86 -5.91 19.23 19.03
C ILE A 86 -6.53 20.36 19.84
N ARG A 87 -7.78 20.70 19.54
CA ARG A 87 -8.56 21.68 20.29
C ARG A 87 -9.27 21.04 21.47
N THR A 88 -9.08 21.61 22.67
CA THR A 88 -9.88 21.27 23.85
C THR A 88 -11.24 21.96 23.78
N VAL A 89 -12.32 21.20 23.91
CA VAL A 89 -13.67 21.73 24.10
C VAL A 89 -14.06 21.55 25.55
N TYR A 90 -13.99 22.64 26.32
CA TYR A 90 -14.11 22.62 27.77
C TYR A 90 -15.35 21.84 28.25
N LYS A 91 -15.15 21.01 29.28
CA LYS A 91 -16.15 20.08 29.86
C LYS A 91 -16.75 19.02 28.92
N THR A 92 -16.48 19.09 27.62
CA THR A 92 -17.12 18.25 26.60
C THR A 92 -16.17 17.16 26.11
N GLY A 93 -14.99 17.55 25.61
CA GLY A 93 -14.05 16.61 25.00
C GLY A 93 -13.00 17.30 24.13
N TYR A 94 -12.59 16.63 23.06
CA TYR A 94 -11.48 17.06 22.19
C TYR A 94 -11.84 16.93 20.72
N SER A 95 -11.27 17.77 19.88
CA SER A 95 -11.51 17.78 18.43
C SER A 95 -10.18 17.91 17.70
N PHE A 96 -10.02 17.13 16.63
CA PHE A 96 -8.90 17.26 15.70
C PHE A 96 -9.23 18.35 14.68
N CYS A 97 -8.48 19.45 14.71
CA CYS A 97 -8.76 20.65 13.93
C CYS A 97 -7.71 20.99 12.86
N ALA A 98 -6.59 20.27 12.80
CA ALA A 98 -5.63 20.47 11.73
C ALA A 98 -6.20 20.00 10.39
N ASP A 99 -5.83 20.70 9.33
CA ASP A 99 -6.08 20.26 7.97
C ASP A 99 -5.34 18.94 7.71
N VAL A 100 -6.09 17.94 7.26
CA VAL A 100 -5.54 16.61 6.95
C VAL A 100 -5.67 16.37 5.47
N ILE A 101 -4.52 16.18 4.84
CA ILE A 101 -4.41 15.79 3.45
C ILE A 101 -4.24 14.27 3.42
N CYS A 102 -5.14 13.57 2.74
CA CYS A 102 -4.93 12.18 2.40
C CYS A 102 -3.77 12.10 1.43
N MET A 103 -2.63 11.59 1.90
CA MET A 103 -1.56 11.24 0.99
C MET A 103 -1.91 9.89 0.35
N PRO A 104 -1.77 9.73 -0.97
CA PRO A 104 -1.65 8.39 -1.50
C PRO A 104 -0.58 7.71 -0.65
N ALA A 105 -0.89 6.54 -0.09
CA ALA A 105 0.03 5.83 0.79
C ALA A 105 1.38 5.86 0.08
N THR A 106 2.34 6.63 0.62
CA THR A 106 3.65 6.83 0.03
C THR A 106 4.10 5.49 -0.46
N ALA A 107 4.10 5.36 -1.78
CA ALA A 107 4.60 4.20 -2.43
C ALA A 107 6.12 4.27 -2.24
N ALA A 108 6.58 3.77 -1.09
CA ALA A 108 7.58 2.73 -1.11
C ALA A 108 6.91 1.40 -1.53
N SER A 109 6.01 1.43 -2.53
CA SER A 109 6.02 0.38 -3.53
C SER A 109 7.05 0.87 -4.51
N PRO A 110 8.32 0.42 -4.44
CA PRO A 110 9.17 0.60 -5.60
C PRO A 110 8.36 0.01 -6.75
N ALA A 111 8.06 0.83 -7.76
CA ALA A 111 7.72 0.40 -9.11
C ALA A 111 7.45 -1.11 -9.20
N THR A 112 6.28 -1.59 -8.77
CA THR A 112 6.13 -3.05 -8.60
C THR A 112 6.28 -3.63 -9.99
N ILE A 113 7.32 -4.44 -10.16
CA ILE A 113 7.55 -5.10 -11.43
C ILE A 113 6.36 -6.03 -11.61
N GLU A 114 5.75 -5.99 -12.79
CA GLU A 114 4.67 -6.92 -13.14
C GLU A 114 5.10 -7.70 -14.37
N LEU A 115 4.71 -8.97 -14.44
CA LEU A 115 4.84 -9.76 -15.65
C LEU A 115 3.52 -9.72 -16.41
N VAL A 116 3.60 -9.44 -17.70
CA VAL A 116 2.46 -9.60 -18.61
C VAL A 116 2.62 -10.93 -19.34
N TRP A 117 1.67 -11.83 -19.12
CA TRP A 117 1.63 -13.15 -19.74
C TRP A 117 0.20 -13.46 -20.20
N LYS A 118 0.01 -13.83 -21.48
CA LYS A 118 -1.32 -14.15 -22.06
C LYS A 118 -2.44 -13.14 -21.69
N LYS A 119 -2.13 -11.84 -21.70
CA LYS A 119 -3.01 -10.70 -21.30
C LYS A 119 -3.34 -10.61 -19.80
N GLN A 120 -2.76 -11.48 -18.97
CA GLN A 120 -2.81 -11.37 -17.51
C GLN A 120 -1.65 -10.52 -17.01
N PHE A 121 -1.89 -9.80 -15.91
CA PHE A 121 -0.90 -8.98 -15.21
C PHE A 121 -0.60 -9.63 -13.87
N LEU A 122 0.64 -10.07 -13.69
CA LEU A 122 1.10 -10.79 -12.50
C LEU A 122 2.04 -9.87 -11.71
N PRO A 123 1.57 -9.25 -10.61
CA PRO A 123 2.40 -8.36 -9.81
C PRO A 123 3.48 -9.17 -9.06
N LEU A 124 4.72 -8.68 -9.08
CA LEU A 124 5.85 -9.24 -8.34
C LEU A 124 6.22 -8.30 -7.18
N PRO A 125 5.63 -8.45 -5.98
CA PRO A 125 6.10 -7.74 -4.79
C PRO A 125 7.53 -8.17 -4.39
N ASP A 126 8.17 -7.46 -3.47
CA ASP A 126 9.46 -7.87 -2.89
C ASP A 126 9.38 -9.30 -2.34
N GLY A 127 10.39 -10.13 -2.64
CA GLY A 127 10.43 -11.55 -2.30
C GLY A 127 10.87 -12.45 -3.47
N GLU A 128 10.84 -13.77 -3.23
CA GLU A 128 11.10 -14.78 -4.26
C GLU A 128 9.80 -15.25 -4.92
N HIS A 129 9.82 -15.33 -6.25
CA HIS A 129 8.74 -15.80 -7.08
C HIS A 129 9.21 -16.97 -7.92
N LEU A 130 8.64 -18.14 -7.69
CA LEU A 130 8.96 -19.34 -8.44
C LEU A 130 8.05 -19.42 -9.66
N ALA A 131 8.65 -19.45 -10.85
CA ALA A 131 7.97 -19.66 -12.11
C ALA A 131 8.15 -21.10 -12.59
N GLY A 132 7.06 -21.74 -12.98
CA GLY A 132 7.10 -23.11 -13.47
C GLY A 132 5.71 -23.67 -13.70
N ARG A 133 5.66 -24.89 -14.23
CA ARG A 133 4.39 -25.57 -14.51
C ARG A 133 3.73 -26.16 -13.27
N ASP A 134 4.47 -26.36 -12.19
CA ASP A 134 3.90 -26.97 -10.98
C ASP A 134 2.88 -26.04 -10.33
N ALA A 135 1.81 -26.62 -9.78
CA ALA A 135 0.74 -25.84 -9.13
C ALA A 135 1.21 -25.15 -7.84
N GLU A 136 2.33 -25.61 -7.28
CA GLU A 136 2.99 -25.02 -6.10
C GLU A 136 3.81 -23.77 -6.44
N CYS A 137 4.01 -23.45 -7.73
CA CYS A 137 4.72 -22.24 -8.14
C CYS A 137 3.88 -21.00 -7.87
N SER A 138 4.51 -19.91 -7.43
CA SER A 138 3.83 -18.62 -7.30
C SER A 138 3.44 -18.03 -8.65
N LEU A 139 4.15 -18.41 -9.72
CA LEU A 139 3.85 -18.10 -11.12
C LEU A 139 3.65 -19.41 -11.89
N VAL A 140 2.40 -19.89 -11.91
CA VAL A 140 2.04 -21.13 -12.61
C VAL A 140 1.92 -20.86 -14.11
N ILE A 141 2.83 -21.45 -14.88
CA ILE A 141 2.86 -21.39 -16.35
C ILE A 141 2.58 -22.79 -16.87
N ASP A 142 1.31 -23.10 -17.09
CA ASP A 142 0.87 -24.43 -17.53
C ASP A 142 1.14 -24.66 -19.02
N ALA A 143 2.40 -24.97 -19.32
CA ALA A 143 2.87 -25.32 -20.66
C ALA A 143 3.89 -26.46 -20.60
N SER A 144 3.74 -27.47 -21.45
CA SER A 144 4.59 -28.69 -21.43
C SER A 144 6.08 -28.41 -21.62
N THR A 145 6.43 -27.31 -22.29
CA THR A 145 7.80 -26.82 -22.48
C THR A 145 8.39 -26.14 -21.25
N VAL A 146 7.59 -25.93 -20.20
CA VAL A 146 8.00 -25.30 -18.96
C VAL A 146 8.22 -26.39 -17.91
N SER A 147 9.45 -26.46 -17.38
CA SER A 147 9.78 -27.31 -16.23
C SER A 147 8.90 -26.98 -15.02
N ARG A 148 8.68 -27.99 -14.15
CA ARG A 148 7.88 -27.85 -12.92
C ARG A 148 8.32 -26.65 -12.09
N ARG A 149 9.62 -26.50 -11.90
CA ARG A 149 10.29 -25.34 -11.31
C ARG A 149 11.29 -24.86 -12.35
N HIS A 150 10.98 -23.79 -13.08
CA HIS A 150 11.72 -23.38 -14.27
C HIS A 150 12.72 -22.26 -13.96
N ALA A 151 12.23 -21.21 -13.33
CA ALA A 151 13.04 -20.05 -12.99
C ALA A 151 12.59 -19.45 -11.66
N ARG A 152 13.52 -18.79 -10.96
CA ARG A 152 13.24 -17.96 -9.80
C ARG A 152 13.41 -16.51 -10.18
N ILE A 153 12.44 -15.68 -9.82
CA ILE A 153 12.55 -14.23 -9.92
C ILE A 153 12.60 -13.66 -8.51
N THR A 154 13.65 -12.94 -8.18
CA THR A 154 13.83 -12.32 -6.87
C THR A 154 13.70 -10.81 -7.01
N ILE A 155 12.79 -10.22 -6.22
CA ILE A 155 12.58 -8.78 -6.15
C ILE A 155 13.12 -8.27 -4.80
N VAL A 156 14.09 -7.36 -4.84
CA VAL A 156 14.63 -6.71 -3.64
C VAL A 156 14.64 -5.20 -3.85
N SER A 157 13.82 -4.48 -3.08
CA SER A 157 13.76 -3.01 -3.14
C SER A 157 13.53 -2.48 -4.56
N GLY A 158 12.72 -3.19 -5.37
CA GLY A 158 12.42 -2.84 -6.76
C GLY A 158 13.44 -3.26 -7.82
N ALA A 159 14.55 -3.89 -7.43
CA ALA A 159 15.46 -4.54 -8.38
C ALA A 159 15.03 -5.99 -8.59
N ALA A 160 14.91 -6.42 -9.84
CA ALA A 160 14.57 -7.79 -10.20
C ALA A 160 15.76 -8.53 -10.80
N THR A 161 15.90 -9.79 -10.38
CA THR A 161 16.85 -10.75 -10.93
C THR A 161 16.11 -12.04 -11.27
N ILE A 162 16.38 -12.62 -12.42
CA ILE A 162 15.91 -13.95 -12.81
C ILE A 162 17.06 -14.94 -12.80
N GLU A 163 16.78 -16.15 -12.34
CA GLU A 163 17.71 -17.27 -12.30
C GLU A 163 17.01 -18.51 -12.89
N ASP A 164 17.69 -19.21 -13.80
CA ASP A 164 17.23 -20.50 -14.31
C ASP A 164 17.49 -21.60 -13.27
N LEU A 165 16.49 -22.44 -12.98
CA LEU A 165 16.59 -23.52 -11.99
C LEU A 165 16.86 -24.87 -12.66
N ASP A 166 17.89 -24.91 -13.50
CA ASP A 166 18.26 -26.06 -14.33
C ASP A 166 17.09 -26.57 -15.19
N SER A 167 16.41 -25.64 -15.85
CA SER A 167 15.24 -25.95 -16.65
C SER A 167 15.61 -26.69 -17.93
N THR A 168 14.68 -27.52 -18.43
CA THR A 168 14.93 -28.39 -19.61
C THR A 168 15.20 -27.58 -20.88
N ASN A 169 14.44 -26.50 -21.08
CA ASN A 169 14.53 -25.67 -22.28
C ASN A 169 15.33 -24.37 -22.06
N GLY A 170 15.73 -24.09 -20.81
CA GLY A 170 16.42 -22.87 -20.44
C GLY A 170 15.52 -21.65 -20.36
N THR A 171 16.04 -20.66 -19.65
CA THR A 171 15.48 -19.31 -19.56
C THR A 171 16.25 -18.35 -20.49
N GLN A 172 15.54 -17.44 -21.17
CA GLN A 172 16.15 -16.37 -21.96
C GLN A 172 15.64 -15.00 -21.52
N VAL A 173 16.50 -13.99 -21.64
CA VAL A 173 16.18 -12.57 -21.46
C VAL A 173 16.51 -11.85 -22.76
N ASN A 174 15.55 -11.16 -23.37
CA ASN A 174 15.69 -10.46 -24.65
C ASN A 174 16.32 -11.34 -25.76
N GLY A 175 15.86 -12.59 -25.86
CA GLY A 175 16.35 -13.57 -26.84
C GLY A 175 17.73 -14.18 -26.55
N SER A 176 18.37 -13.82 -25.44
CA SER A 176 19.66 -14.38 -25.03
C SER A 176 19.49 -15.34 -23.85
N ARG A 177 19.96 -16.58 -23.97
CA ARG A 177 19.93 -17.57 -22.89
C ARG A 177 20.81 -17.11 -21.72
N ILE A 178 20.27 -17.19 -20.51
CA ILE A 178 21.01 -16.85 -19.30
C ILE A 178 21.79 -18.07 -18.79
N SER A 179 22.93 -17.84 -18.16
CA SER A 179 23.77 -18.89 -17.55
C SER A 179 23.92 -18.73 -16.03
N GLY A 180 23.17 -17.81 -15.44
CA GLY A 180 23.18 -17.49 -14.02
C GLY A 180 22.22 -16.34 -13.68
N PRO A 181 22.18 -15.90 -12.41
CA PRO A 181 21.33 -14.81 -11.98
C PRO A 181 21.55 -13.55 -12.84
N THR A 182 20.51 -13.12 -13.53
CA THR A 182 20.55 -12.04 -14.52
C THR A 182 19.55 -10.96 -14.13
N ARG A 183 20.00 -9.70 -14.09
CA ARG A 183 19.12 -8.56 -13.79
C ARG A 183 18.10 -8.37 -14.91
N ILE A 184 16.85 -8.12 -14.55
CA ILE A 184 15.77 -7.81 -15.49
C ILE A 184 15.15 -6.45 -15.15
N SER A 185 14.73 -5.72 -16.17
CA SER A 185 14.21 -4.36 -16.10
C SER A 185 12.88 -4.24 -16.84
N PRO A 186 12.03 -3.27 -16.49
CA PRO A 186 10.83 -2.98 -17.28
C PRO A 186 11.15 -2.73 -18.75
N GLY A 187 10.44 -3.42 -19.64
CA GLY A 187 10.69 -3.48 -21.07
C GLY A 187 11.32 -4.79 -21.53
N ASP A 188 11.94 -5.55 -20.63
CA ASP A 188 12.57 -6.83 -20.97
C ASP A 188 11.53 -7.91 -21.28
N GLU A 189 11.92 -8.80 -22.19
CA GLU A 189 11.17 -10.01 -22.53
C GLU A 189 11.86 -11.24 -21.93
N LEU A 190 11.09 -12.06 -21.22
CA LEU A 190 11.53 -13.31 -20.63
C LEU A 190 10.92 -14.47 -21.42
N LEU A 191 11.74 -15.42 -21.83
CA LEU A 191 11.29 -16.67 -22.43
C LEU A 191 11.54 -17.82 -21.46
N LEU A 192 10.47 -18.52 -21.07
CA LEU A 192 10.50 -19.73 -20.26
C LEU A 192 9.92 -20.87 -21.09
N GLY A 193 10.76 -21.79 -21.58
CA GLY A 193 10.32 -22.77 -22.58
C GLY A 193 9.85 -22.07 -23.87
N SER A 194 8.57 -22.20 -24.23
CA SER A 194 7.95 -21.49 -25.35
C SER A 194 7.07 -20.31 -24.93
N GLU A 195 7.06 -19.96 -23.65
CA GLU A 195 6.17 -18.95 -23.09
C GLU A 195 6.90 -17.62 -22.92
N VAL A 196 6.31 -16.55 -23.46
CA VAL A 196 6.86 -15.19 -23.45
C VAL A 196 6.18 -14.37 -22.36
N LEU A 197 6.97 -13.75 -21.50
CA LEU A 197 6.52 -12.85 -20.43
C LEU A 197 7.20 -11.50 -20.59
N GLN A 198 6.43 -10.42 -20.56
CA GLN A 198 7.00 -9.06 -20.61
C GLN A 198 7.11 -8.48 -19.20
N VAL A 199 8.30 -7.99 -18.86
CA VAL A 199 8.54 -7.24 -17.64
C VAL A 199 8.00 -5.82 -17.82
N ARG A 200 7.08 -5.40 -16.98
CA ARG A 200 6.54 -4.03 -16.98
C ARG A 200 6.69 -3.39 -15.62
N ARG A 201 6.63 -2.06 -15.62
CA ARG A 201 6.52 -1.26 -14.42
C ARG A 201 5.04 -1.02 -14.18
N ARG A 202 4.51 -1.53 -13.08
CA ARG A 202 3.18 -1.12 -12.62
C ARG A 202 3.27 0.32 -12.14
N ASN A 203 2.71 1.25 -12.90
CA ASN A 203 2.50 2.60 -12.41
C ASN A 203 1.36 2.56 -11.37
N ALA A 204 1.59 3.10 -10.18
CA ALA A 204 0.61 3.15 -9.09
C ALA A 204 -0.54 4.16 -9.37
N SER A 205 -0.96 4.31 -10.62
CA SER A 205 -1.99 5.24 -11.06
C SER A 205 -2.80 4.63 -12.21
N ALA A 206 -3.71 3.71 -11.87
CA ALA A 206 -4.87 3.38 -12.68
C ALA A 206 -5.94 2.67 -11.83
N HIS A 207 -6.59 3.41 -10.93
CA HIS A 207 -7.94 3.07 -10.49
C HIS A 207 -8.86 4.22 -10.89
N THR A 208 -9.22 4.24 -12.17
CA THR A 208 -10.54 4.62 -12.68
C THR A 208 -10.59 4.22 -14.15
N VAL A 209 -10.96 2.96 -14.38
CA VAL A 209 -11.50 2.51 -15.67
C VAL A 209 -12.88 1.95 -15.36
N LYS A 210 -13.91 2.77 -15.56
CA LYS A 210 -15.17 2.26 -16.12
C LYS A 210 -15.25 2.83 -17.52
N VAL A 211 -14.85 2.00 -18.47
CA VAL A 211 -15.27 2.11 -19.87
C VAL A 211 -16.49 1.20 -19.96
N GLU A 212 -17.66 1.78 -20.15
CA GLU A 212 -18.77 1.10 -20.80
C GLU A 212 -19.02 1.87 -22.11
N ASP A 213 -18.50 1.29 -23.18
CA ASP A 213 -18.78 1.52 -24.59
C ASP A 213 -19.10 0.10 -25.12
N ASP A 214 -20.03 -0.22 -25.99
CA ASP A 214 -21.18 0.40 -26.67
C ASP A 214 -21.88 -0.82 -27.32
N SER A 215 -23.19 -0.79 -27.57
CA SER A 215 -23.81 -1.51 -28.72
C SER A 215 -25.34 -1.43 -28.71
N LYS A 216 -25.91 -0.55 -29.55
CA LYS A 216 -26.73 -0.93 -30.74
C LYS A 216 -27.55 0.24 -31.29
N ILE A 217 -27.02 0.80 -32.38
CA ILE A 217 -27.64 1.11 -33.69
C ILE A 217 -29.16 0.88 -33.80
N GLY A 218 -29.88 1.93 -34.21
CA GLY A 218 -31.30 1.88 -34.57
C GLY A 218 -31.75 3.14 -35.31
N GLU A 219 -31.29 3.28 -36.54
CA GLU A 219 -31.65 4.28 -37.54
C GLU A 219 -33.17 4.30 -37.82
N LYS A 220 -33.82 5.47 -37.74
CA LYS A 220 -35.10 5.75 -38.44
C LYS A 220 -35.16 7.20 -38.94
N VAL A 221 -35.14 7.30 -40.26
CA VAL A 221 -35.34 8.47 -41.12
C VAL A 221 -36.74 9.08 -40.92
N PRO A 222 -36.93 10.42 -40.99
CA PRO A 222 -38.25 11.02 -41.14
C PRO A 222 -38.58 11.21 -42.63
N ARG A 223 -39.74 10.71 -43.08
CA ARG A 223 -40.39 11.11 -44.34
C ARG A 223 -41.92 11.09 -44.19
N LYS A 224 -42.50 12.23 -43.86
CA LYS A 224 -43.44 13.04 -44.66
C LYS A 224 -44.14 14.05 -43.78
#